data_AF-G3BFN9-F1
#
_entry.id   AF-G3BFN9-F1
#
_cell.length_a   1.000
_cell.length_b   1.000
_cell.length_c   1.000
_cell.angle_alpha   90.00
_cell.angle_beta   90.00
_cell.angle_gamma   90.00
#
_symmetry.space_group_name_H-M   'P 1'
#
loop_
_entity.id
_entity.type
_entity.pdbx_description
1 polymer ?
#
loop_
_entity_poly.entity_id
_entity_poly.type
_entity_poly.pdbx_seq_one_letter_code
_entity_poly.pdbx_strand_id
1 'polypeptide(L)'
;MGVYIPPNNNNGDQSGDQNGGNPRKPTPVELFLREKLNFGTNPSFGLHFWGPLVPPPDNRTALKALTAAQFFLGLGLISRSFALRSSRLLRNGRVPSWSLSFKKYTYGLVGLNLIFNSGLETTRLISPFDPWQQERQYYTDLALRNGQPVHWWFGPKNYVPMTIDAFVEEQFVTQAVHRLKSQNAQDLGQFSDTVQAAVVPPHPAAASRPILQISSISRLLDHEKFTQIYNNIRQENEAIANNLLTNQLKDESEINKGNRLDLMMEGKYQFVVDENYPKPPIVLGNRRLETDDDLDAVWDYYDPWAELQVETDISIRLIPPSRFGEEEDVDEVGEA
;
A
#
# COMPACT_ATOMS: atom_id res chain seq x y z
N MET A 1 38.17 -1.92 -16.54
CA MET A 1 39.23 -1.38 -15.64
C MET A 1 38.72 -1.50 -14.21
N GLY A 2 39.56 -2.01 -13.29
CA GLY A 2 39.15 -2.25 -11.90
C GLY A 2 39.04 -0.94 -11.12
N VAL A 3 37.90 -0.71 -10.48
CA VAL A 3 37.68 0.45 -9.60
C VAL A 3 38.21 0.12 -8.21
N TYR A 4 39.19 0.90 -7.78
CA TYR A 4 39.78 0.88 -6.45
C TYR A 4 38.84 1.60 -5.47
N ILE A 5 38.47 0.93 -4.36
CA ILE A 5 37.69 1.50 -3.26
C ILE A 5 38.63 1.64 -2.06
N PRO A 6 38.90 2.86 -1.54
CA PRO A 6 39.75 3.03 -0.37
C PRO A 6 39.01 2.60 0.92
N PRO A 7 39.73 2.12 1.95
CA PRO A 7 39.12 1.68 3.20
C PRO A 7 38.78 2.90 4.06
N ASN A 8 37.51 3.06 4.43
CA ASN A 8 37.14 4.06 5.43
C ASN A 8 37.27 3.44 6.82
N ASN A 9 38.30 3.87 7.54
CA ASN A 9 38.57 3.47 8.91
C ASN A 9 38.04 4.59 9.81
N ASN A 10 36.94 4.36 10.52
CA ASN A 10 36.55 5.17 11.67
C ASN A 10 35.76 4.30 12.66
N ASN A 11 36.52 3.68 13.57
CA ASN A 11 36.03 3.34 14.89
C ASN A 11 35.96 4.62 15.72
N GLY A 12 34.80 4.92 16.29
CA GLY A 12 34.58 6.10 17.12
C GLY A 12 33.16 6.10 17.65
N ASP A 13 33.00 5.41 18.77
CA ASP A 13 31.79 5.07 19.51
C ASP A 13 30.90 6.25 19.95
N GLN A 14 29.62 5.90 20.13
CA GLN A 14 28.66 6.36 21.14
C GLN A 14 27.69 7.53 20.89
N SER A 15 26.42 7.13 21.05
CA SER A 15 25.32 7.74 21.82
C SER A 15 24.35 8.71 21.14
N GLY A 16 23.09 8.23 21.08
CA GLY A 16 21.90 9.03 21.35
C GLY A 16 21.16 9.57 20.12
N ASP A 17 20.15 8.85 19.64
CA ASP A 17 18.79 9.27 19.99
C ASP A 17 17.73 8.21 19.68
N GLN A 18 16.86 8.05 20.68
CA GLN A 18 15.75 7.12 20.72
C GLN A 18 14.57 7.72 19.94
N ASN A 19 14.12 7.04 18.89
CA ASN A 19 12.72 7.18 18.46
C ASN A 19 12.24 5.87 17.82
N GLY A 20 12.26 4.81 18.62
CA GLY A 20 11.73 3.50 18.26
C GLY A 20 10.38 3.28 18.92
N GLY A 21 9.30 3.38 18.16
CA GLY A 21 8.01 2.82 18.56
C GLY A 21 8.22 1.39 19.02
N ASN A 22 7.84 1.10 20.26
CA ASN A 22 8.12 -0.16 20.93
C ASN A 22 7.62 -1.34 20.08
N PRO A 23 8.48 -2.22 19.52
CA PRO A 23 8.00 -3.44 18.91
C PRO A 23 7.39 -4.29 20.02
N ARG A 24 6.10 -4.62 19.88
CA ARG A 24 5.38 -5.52 20.79
C ARG A 24 6.20 -6.80 20.94
N LYS A 25 6.66 -7.11 22.16
CA LYS A 25 7.37 -8.36 22.43
C LYS A 25 6.43 -9.53 22.10
N PRO A 26 6.83 -10.48 21.25
CA PRO A 26 5.99 -11.60 20.86
C PRO A 26 5.66 -12.46 22.09
N THR A 27 4.44 -12.97 22.15
CA THR A 27 4.01 -13.82 23.26
C THR A 27 4.74 -15.17 23.24
N PRO A 28 4.89 -15.87 24.39
CA PRO A 28 5.56 -17.18 24.43
C PRO A 28 4.95 -18.23 23.48
N VAL A 29 3.64 -18.11 23.21
CA VAL A 29 2.92 -18.97 22.24
C VAL A 29 3.33 -18.62 20.80
N GLU A 30 3.49 -17.34 20.47
CA GLU A 30 3.99 -16.91 19.16
C GLU A 30 5.42 -17.37 18.91
N LEU A 31 6.30 -17.32 19.92
CA LEU A 31 7.68 -17.81 19.80
C LEU A 31 7.73 -19.32 19.53
N PHE A 32 6.97 -20.10 20.29
CA PHE A 32 6.94 -21.56 20.14
C PHE A 32 6.39 -21.99 18.77
N LEU A 33 5.35 -21.30 18.28
CA LEU A 33 4.75 -21.60 16.98
C LEU A 33 5.61 -21.09 15.82
N ARG A 34 6.28 -19.93 15.97
CA ARG A 34 7.23 -19.42 14.98
C ARG A 34 8.43 -20.36 14.79
N GLU A 35 8.94 -20.94 15.87
CA GLU A 35 10.12 -21.83 15.84
C GLU A 35 9.81 -23.21 15.23
N LYS A 36 8.59 -23.73 15.41
CA LYS A 36 8.20 -25.05 14.87
C LYS A 36 7.45 -25.04 13.54
N LEU A 37 6.76 -23.96 13.20
CA LEU A 37 5.87 -23.93 12.03
C LEU A 37 6.33 -23.00 10.91
N ASN A 38 7.32 -22.11 11.11
CA ASN A 38 7.84 -21.17 10.09
C ASN A 38 6.74 -20.36 9.34
N PHE A 39 5.52 -20.28 9.87
CA PHE A 39 4.45 -19.46 9.31
C PHE A 39 4.42 -18.12 10.05
N GLY A 40 4.43 -17.02 9.30
CA GLY A 40 4.19 -15.68 9.85
C GLY A 40 2.80 -15.58 10.49
N THR A 41 2.65 -14.69 11.47
CA THR A 41 1.35 -14.38 12.08
C THR A 41 0.53 -13.53 11.12
N ASN A 42 -0.69 -13.97 10.79
CA ASN A 42 -1.59 -13.16 9.97
C ASN A 42 -2.12 -11.96 10.76
N PRO A 43 -2.30 -10.80 10.10
CA PRO A 43 -2.74 -9.60 10.78
C PRO A 43 -4.25 -9.66 11.08
N SER A 44 -4.62 -9.20 12.28
CA SER A 44 -6.01 -9.07 12.71
C SER A 44 -6.16 -7.93 13.70
N PHE A 45 -7.36 -7.35 13.78
CA PHE A 45 -7.69 -6.34 14.79
C PHE A 45 -8.24 -6.98 16.06
N GLY A 46 -9.04 -8.04 15.92
CA GLY A 46 -9.76 -8.64 17.04
C GLY A 46 -9.37 -10.09 17.35
N LEU A 47 -8.66 -10.77 16.46
CA LEU A 47 -8.40 -12.20 16.59
C LEU A 47 -7.07 -12.50 17.31
N HIS A 48 -6.55 -11.54 18.09
CA HIS A 48 -5.31 -11.70 18.85
C HIS A 48 -5.32 -12.90 19.80
N PHE A 49 -6.49 -13.32 20.28
CA PHE A 49 -6.62 -14.53 21.11
C PHE A 49 -6.18 -15.81 20.38
N TRP A 50 -6.33 -15.84 19.05
CA TRP A 50 -5.97 -16.98 18.20
C TRP A 50 -4.52 -16.92 17.71
N GLY A 51 -3.86 -15.76 17.80
CA GLY A 51 -2.46 -15.56 17.42
C GLY A 51 -2.15 -16.07 16.00
N PRO A 52 -1.27 -17.05 15.83
CA PRO A 52 -0.90 -17.58 14.51
C PRO A 52 -1.98 -18.48 13.87
N LEU A 53 -3.03 -18.86 14.60
CA LEU A 53 -4.14 -19.64 14.03
C LEU A 53 -5.11 -18.78 13.22
N VAL A 54 -4.90 -17.46 13.16
CA VAL A 54 -5.71 -16.55 12.37
C VAL A 54 -5.57 -16.91 10.88
N PRO A 55 -6.68 -17.16 10.16
CA PRO A 55 -6.65 -17.44 8.73
C PRO A 55 -6.15 -16.23 7.95
N PRO A 56 -5.73 -16.40 6.69
CA PRO A 56 -5.20 -15.31 5.91
C PRO A 56 -6.35 -14.38 5.46
N PRO A 57 -6.09 -13.06 5.31
CA PRO A 57 -7.12 -12.06 5.04
C PRO A 57 -7.78 -12.18 3.66
N ASP A 58 -7.16 -12.87 2.72
CA ASP A 58 -7.74 -13.24 1.42
C ASP A 58 -8.86 -14.28 1.55
N ASN A 59 -8.79 -15.17 2.54
CA ASN A 59 -9.83 -16.17 2.82
C ASN A 59 -10.93 -15.61 3.73
N ARG A 60 -11.80 -14.77 3.15
CA ARG A 60 -12.93 -14.14 3.86
C ARG A 60 -13.86 -15.15 4.54
N THR A 61 -14.02 -16.36 3.99
CA THR A 61 -14.89 -17.39 4.56
C THR A 61 -14.32 -17.93 5.86
N ALA A 62 -13.04 -18.28 5.88
CA ALA A 62 -12.37 -18.73 7.11
C ALA A 62 -12.33 -17.62 8.17
N LEU A 63 -12.07 -16.38 7.76
CA LEU A 63 -12.04 -15.23 8.66
C LEU A 63 -13.42 -14.96 9.29
N LYS A 64 -14.50 -15.00 8.49
CA LYS A 64 -15.89 -14.92 8.98
C LYS A 64 -16.23 -16.05 9.94
N ALA A 65 -15.83 -17.29 9.61
CA ALA A 65 -16.08 -18.45 10.47
C ALA A 65 -15.37 -18.32 11.82
N LEU A 66 -14.09 -17.92 11.84
CA LEU A 66 -13.34 -17.74 13.09
C LEU A 66 -13.89 -16.57 13.92
N THR A 67 -14.26 -15.46 13.26
CA THR A 67 -14.89 -14.30 13.92
C THR A 67 -16.22 -14.69 14.55
N ALA A 68 -17.06 -15.46 13.85
CA ALA A 68 -18.31 -15.98 14.37
C ALA A 68 -18.06 -16.95 15.54
N ALA A 69 -17.08 -17.85 15.43
CA ALA A 69 -16.72 -18.76 16.50
C ALA A 69 -16.29 -18.01 17.77
N GLN A 70 -15.47 -16.95 17.64
CA GLN A 70 -15.09 -16.08 18.74
C GLN A 70 -16.29 -15.36 19.37
N PHE A 71 -17.20 -14.84 18.54
CA PHE A 71 -18.42 -14.19 19.00
C PHE A 71 -19.33 -15.14 19.81
N PHE A 72 -19.60 -16.34 19.28
CA PHE A 72 -20.41 -17.35 19.96
C PHE A 72 -19.74 -17.88 21.22
N LEU A 73 -18.41 -18.04 21.21
CA LEU A 73 -17.65 -18.38 22.41
C LEU A 73 -17.81 -17.29 23.48
N GLY A 74 -17.72 -16.02 23.08
CA GLY A 74 -17.95 -14.86 23.96
C GLY A 74 -19.36 -14.86 24.57
N LEU A 75 -20.40 -15.08 23.76
CA LEU A 75 -21.79 -15.23 24.22
C LEU A 75 -21.95 -16.43 25.16
N GLY A 76 -21.28 -17.55 24.88
CA GLY A 76 -21.24 -18.73 25.74
C GLY A 76 -20.66 -18.41 27.13
N LEU A 77 -19.58 -17.64 27.20
CA LEU A 77 -18.99 -17.23 28.48
C LEU A 77 -19.88 -16.25 29.24
N ILE A 78 -20.53 -15.31 28.55
CA ILE A 78 -21.48 -14.36 29.16
C ILE A 78 -22.71 -15.10 29.71
N SER A 79 -23.31 -15.99 28.93
CA SER A 79 -24.46 -16.80 29.39
C SER A 79 -24.10 -17.68 30.58
N ARG A 80 -22.89 -18.27 30.60
CA ARG A 80 -22.34 -18.98 31.76
C ARG A 80 -22.22 -18.06 32.98
N SER A 81 -21.78 -16.81 32.80
CA SER A 81 -21.67 -15.82 33.89
C SER A 81 -23.05 -15.47 34.49
N PHE A 82 -24.10 -15.41 33.66
CA PHE A 82 -25.48 -15.19 34.11
C PHE A 82 -26.08 -16.41 34.80
N ALA A 83 -25.82 -17.63 34.32
CA ALA A 83 -26.24 -18.86 35.00
C ALA A 83 -25.60 -19.00 36.39
N LEU A 84 -24.33 -18.59 36.54
CA LEU A 84 -23.66 -18.51 37.84
C LEU A 84 -24.23 -17.41 38.75
N ARG A 85 -24.91 -16.40 38.19
CA ARG A 85 -25.63 -15.38 38.95
C ARG A 85 -26.98 -15.90 39.45
N SER A 86 -27.76 -16.58 38.60
CA SER A 86 -29.10 -17.07 38.96
C SER A 86 -29.08 -18.23 39.97
N SER A 87 -28.06 -19.10 39.90
CA SER A 87 -27.90 -20.23 40.83
C SER A 87 -27.68 -19.85 42.30
N ARG A 88 -27.36 -18.59 42.60
CA ARG A 88 -27.24 -18.08 43.98
C ARG A 88 -28.60 -17.77 44.63
N LEU A 89 -29.64 -17.50 43.85
CA LEU A 89 -30.96 -17.18 44.39
C LEU A 89 -31.72 -18.41 44.87
N LEU A 90 -31.32 -19.62 44.46
CA LEU A 90 -32.09 -20.85 44.65
C LEU A 90 -31.46 -21.89 45.59
N ARG A 91 -30.25 -21.69 46.11
CA ARG A 91 -29.51 -22.78 46.80
C ARG A 91 -28.98 -22.39 48.19
N ASN A 92 -29.85 -22.52 49.19
CA ASN A 92 -29.56 -22.91 50.58
C ASN A 92 -28.67 -21.99 51.44
N GLY A 93 -28.78 -20.66 51.34
CA GLY A 93 -28.26 -19.75 52.38
C GLY A 93 -26.74 -19.81 52.66
N ARG A 94 -25.96 -20.47 51.80
CA ARG A 94 -24.50 -20.56 51.95
C ARG A 94 -23.86 -19.28 51.40
N VAL A 95 -23.00 -18.67 52.21
CA VAL A 95 -22.21 -17.50 51.84
C VAL A 95 -21.40 -17.80 50.57
N PRO A 96 -21.44 -16.93 49.55
CA PRO A 96 -20.72 -17.19 48.30
C PRO A 96 -19.21 -17.22 48.57
N SER A 97 -18.56 -18.34 48.24
CA SER A 97 -17.09 -18.40 48.23
C SER A 97 -16.56 -17.35 47.26
N TRP A 98 -15.51 -16.62 47.67
CA TRP A 98 -14.84 -15.61 46.86
C TRP A 98 -14.43 -16.16 45.47
N SER A 99 -14.04 -17.44 45.41
CA SER A 99 -13.71 -18.15 44.16
C SER A 99 -14.87 -18.19 43.15
N LEU A 100 -16.12 -18.35 43.60
CA LEU A 100 -17.31 -18.35 42.75
C LEU A 100 -17.65 -16.95 42.24
N SER A 101 -17.39 -15.93 43.04
CA SER A 101 -17.53 -14.53 42.62
C SER A 101 -16.47 -14.18 41.58
N PHE A 102 -15.21 -14.53 41.82
CA PHE A 102 -14.13 -14.32 40.86
C PHE A 102 -14.43 -14.98 39.51
N LYS A 103 -14.80 -16.27 39.50
CA LYS A 103 -15.17 -17.00 38.27
C LYS A 103 -16.28 -16.31 37.47
N LYS A 104 -17.31 -15.77 38.15
CA LYS A 104 -18.39 -15.03 37.50
C LYS A 104 -17.86 -13.81 36.75
N TYR A 105 -17.03 -12.99 37.42
CA TYR A 105 -16.47 -11.78 36.82
C TYR A 105 -15.49 -12.11 35.69
N THR A 106 -14.64 -13.13 35.85
CA THR A 106 -13.71 -13.52 34.80
C THR A 106 -14.43 -14.00 33.55
N TYR A 107 -15.48 -14.84 33.67
CA TYR A 107 -16.24 -15.27 32.50
C TYR A 107 -16.97 -14.11 31.82
N GLY A 108 -17.56 -13.19 32.60
CA GLY A 108 -18.20 -12.00 32.05
C GLY A 108 -17.21 -11.09 31.31
N LEU A 109 -16.07 -10.78 31.91
CA LEU A 109 -15.05 -9.90 31.32
C LEU A 109 -14.38 -10.52 30.09
N VAL A 110 -14.01 -11.80 30.16
CA VAL A 110 -13.43 -12.50 29.00
C VAL A 110 -14.46 -12.61 27.87
N GLY A 111 -15.72 -12.93 28.18
CA GLY A 111 -16.78 -13.00 27.18
C GLY A 111 -17.04 -11.65 26.50
N LEU A 112 -17.12 -10.56 27.27
CA LEU A 112 -17.25 -9.20 26.74
C LEU A 112 -16.05 -8.81 25.87
N ASN A 113 -14.84 -9.14 26.29
CA ASN A 113 -13.63 -8.87 25.52
C ASN A 113 -13.62 -9.61 24.18
N LEU A 114 -14.02 -10.90 24.15
CA LEU A 114 -14.12 -11.66 22.90
C LEU A 114 -15.17 -11.08 21.95
N ILE A 115 -16.34 -10.69 22.46
CA ILE A 115 -17.40 -10.06 21.65
C ILE A 115 -16.92 -8.72 21.08
N PHE A 116 -16.35 -7.85 21.92
CA PHE A 116 -15.85 -6.55 21.48
C PHE A 116 -14.82 -6.71 20.36
N ASN A 117 -13.85 -7.60 20.54
CA ASN A 117 -12.84 -7.89 19.53
C ASN A 117 -13.45 -8.49 18.25
N SER A 118 -14.45 -9.38 18.35
CA SER A 118 -15.14 -9.89 17.16
C SER A 118 -15.90 -8.78 16.41
N GLY A 119 -16.37 -7.76 17.13
CA GLY A 119 -16.96 -6.55 16.55
C GLY A 119 -15.95 -5.77 15.71
N LEU A 120 -14.73 -5.54 16.23
CA LEU A 120 -13.66 -4.89 15.46
C LEU A 120 -13.33 -5.65 14.17
N GLU A 121 -13.21 -6.98 14.24
CA GLU A 121 -12.94 -7.78 13.03
C GLU A 121 -14.13 -7.74 12.05
N THR A 122 -15.37 -7.68 12.56
CA THR A 122 -16.57 -7.51 11.74
C THR A 122 -16.57 -6.15 11.03
N THR A 123 -16.18 -5.05 11.71
CA THR A 123 -16.09 -3.74 11.07
C THR A 123 -15.07 -3.73 9.93
N ARG A 124 -13.93 -4.41 10.11
CA ARG A 124 -12.95 -4.63 9.04
C ARG A 124 -13.55 -5.42 7.88
N LEU A 125 -14.26 -6.53 8.15
CA LEU A 125 -14.88 -7.37 7.13
C LEU A 125 -16.01 -6.69 6.33
N ILE A 126 -16.66 -5.70 6.92
CA ILE A 126 -17.69 -4.88 6.25
C ILE A 126 -17.05 -3.83 5.34
N SER A 127 -15.81 -3.42 5.61
CA SER A 127 -15.11 -2.47 4.76
C SER A 127 -15.00 -3.02 3.33
N PRO A 128 -15.36 -2.24 2.30
CA PRO A 128 -15.26 -2.67 0.91
C PRO A 128 -13.79 -2.91 0.51
N PHE A 129 -12.88 -2.19 1.15
CA PHE A 129 -11.44 -2.22 0.90
C PHE A 129 -10.68 -2.68 2.15
N ASP A 130 -9.73 -3.60 1.96
CA ASP A 130 -8.85 -4.14 3.01
C ASP A 130 -7.41 -4.25 2.45
N PRO A 131 -6.48 -3.34 2.82
CA PRO A 131 -5.08 -3.37 2.39
C PRO A 131 -4.39 -4.69 2.66
N TRP A 132 -4.63 -5.29 3.83
CA TRP A 132 -4.02 -6.58 4.17
C TRP A 132 -4.48 -7.68 3.23
N GLN A 133 -5.72 -7.61 2.72
CA GLN A 133 -6.18 -8.56 1.72
C GLN A 133 -5.41 -8.41 0.39
N GLN A 134 -5.22 -7.18 -0.09
CA GLN A 134 -4.50 -6.92 -1.35
C GLN A 134 -3.03 -7.30 -1.25
N GLU A 135 -2.39 -6.91 -0.16
CA GLU A 135 -1.02 -7.31 0.16
C GLU A 135 -0.89 -8.83 0.19
N ARG A 136 -1.81 -9.55 0.86
CA ARG A 136 -1.80 -11.02 0.93
C ARG A 136 -1.91 -11.66 -0.44
N GLN A 137 -2.73 -11.10 -1.33
CA GLN A 137 -2.90 -11.56 -2.72
C GLN A 137 -1.61 -11.39 -3.52
N TYR A 138 -0.95 -10.23 -3.45
CA TYR A 138 0.38 -10.00 -4.05
C TYR A 138 1.39 -11.07 -3.63
N TYR A 139 1.52 -11.33 -2.33
CA TYR A 139 2.48 -12.32 -1.84
C TYR A 139 2.12 -13.75 -2.23
N THR A 140 0.82 -14.07 -2.32
CA THR A 140 0.34 -15.35 -2.82
C THR A 140 0.71 -15.54 -4.28
N ASP A 141 0.47 -14.54 -5.13
CA ASP A 141 0.81 -14.59 -6.54
C ASP A 141 2.33 -14.68 -6.76
N LEU A 142 3.11 -13.94 -5.99
CA LEU A 142 4.57 -14.00 -6.01
C LEU A 142 5.08 -15.38 -5.58
N ALA A 143 4.47 -15.99 -4.56
CA ALA A 143 4.81 -17.35 -4.14
C ALA A 143 4.48 -18.38 -5.22
N LEU A 144 3.31 -18.28 -5.86
CA LEU A 144 2.91 -19.16 -6.95
C LEU A 144 3.83 -19.04 -8.17
N ARG A 145 4.21 -17.81 -8.56
CA ARG A 145 5.18 -17.54 -9.63
C ARG A 145 6.56 -18.15 -9.33
N ASN A 146 6.96 -18.15 -8.06
CA ASN A 146 8.21 -18.75 -7.59
C ASN A 146 8.11 -20.27 -7.34
N GLY A 147 6.99 -20.91 -7.66
CA GLY A 147 6.76 -22.34 -7.44
C GLY A 147 6.71 -22.74 -5.96
N GLN A 148 6.46 -21.79 -5.06
CA GLN A 148 6.35 -22.05 -3.63
C GLN A 148 4.93 -22.52 -3.26
N PRO A 149 4.80 -23.52 -2.37
CA PRO A 149 3.48 -23.98 -1.95
C PRO A 149 2.79 -22.94 -1.07
N VAL A 150 1.54 -22.63 -1.39
CA VAL A 150 0.67 -21.74 -0.63
C VAL A 150 -0.33 -22.57 0.18
N HIS A 151 -0.38 -22.36 1.50
CA HIS A 151 -1.33 -23.06 2.35
C HIS A 151 -2.66 -22.30 2.41
N TRP A 152 -3.79 -23.00 2.30
CA TRP A 152 -5.12 -22.35 2.28
C TRP A 152 -5.50 -21.61 3.58
N TRP A 153 -4.93 -22.01 4.73
CA TRP A 153 -5.18 -21.41 6.05
C TRP A 153 -4.06 -20.48 6.54
N PHE A 154 -2.83 -20.63 6.05
CA PHE A 154 -1.69 -19.84 6.55
C PHE A 154 -1.09 -18.93 5.47
N GLY A 155 -1.46 -19.14 4.20
CA GLY A 155 -0.88 -18.52 3.02
C GLY A 155 0.55 -19.00 2.72
N PRO A 156 1.32 -18.32 1.84
CA PRO A 156 2.74 -18.56 1.68
C PRO A 156 3.55 -18.27 2.95
N LYS A 157 4.64 -19.02 3.12
CA LYS A 157 5.49 -19.07 4.33
C LYS A 157 6.21 -17.75 4.65
N ASN A 158 6.67 -17.05 3.63
CA ASN A 158 7.52 -15.86 3.78
C ASN A 158 6.71 -14.55 3.83
N TYR A 159 5.42 -14.62 4.13
CA TYR A 159 4.59 -13.43 4.25
C TYR A 159 4.87 -12.72 5.57
N VAL A 160 5.23 -11.44 5.47
CA VAL A 160 5.31 -10.50 6.58
C VAL A 160 4.21 -9.47 6.35
N PRO A 161 3.21 -9.38 7.23
CA PRO A 161 2.14 -8.40 7.04
C PRO A 161 2.65 -6.98 7.28
N MET A 162 2.06 -6.01 6.56
CA MET A 162 2.25 -4.60 6.87
C MET A 162 1.82 -4.28 8.31
N THR A 163 2.47 -3.28 8.90
CA THR A 163 2.13 -2.79 10.24
C THR A 163 0.74 -2.16 10.27
N ILE A 164 0.15 -2.09 11.47
CA ILE A 164 -1.17 -1.45 11.66
C ILE A 164 -1.13 0.02 11.24
N ASP A 165 -0.01 0.72 11.48
CA ASP A 165 0.14 2.13 11.10
C ASP A 165 0.10 2.29 9.58
N ALA A 166 0.82 1.44 8.84
CA ALA A 166 0.80 1.41 7.39
C ALA A 166 -0.59 1.06 6.84
N PHE A 167 -1.26 0.09 7.47
CA PHE A 167 -2.64 -0.27 7.11
C PHE A 167 -3.60 0.91 7.23
N VAL A 168 -3.52 1.65 8.33
CA VAL A 168 -4.40 2.80 8.59
C VAL A 168 -4.13 3.91 7.57
N GLU A 169 -2.86 4.19 7.28
CA GLU A 169 -2.47 5.16 6.26
C GLU A 169 -3.02 4.79 4.87
N GLU A 170 -2.87 3.53 4.45
CA GLU A 170 -3.33 3.06 3.15
C GLU A 170 -4.87 3.07 3.02
N GLN A 171 -5.58 2.74 4.11
CA GLN A 171 -7.03 2.91 4.19
C GLN A 171 -7.47 4.36 3.97
N PHE A 172 -6.83 5.30 4.66
CA PHE A 172 -7.16 6.73 4.53
C PHE A 172 -6.89 7.24 3.11
N VAL A 173 -5.74 6.89 2.53
CA VAL A 173 -5.39 7.29 1.17
C VAL A 173 -6.40 6.73 0.17
N THR A 174 -6.78 5.46 0.31
CA THR A 174 -7.70 4.82 -0.64
C THR A 174 -9.11 5.40 -0.55
N GLN A 175 -9.58 5.68 0.66
CA GLN A 175 -10.87 6.36 0.87
C GLN A 175 -10.84 7.78 0.33
N ALA A 176 -9.74 8.52 0.50
CA ALA A 176 -9.58 9.87 -0.07
C ALA A 176 -9.63 9.83 -1.61
N VAL A 177 -8.91 8.89 -2.23
CA VAL A 177 -8.94 8.69 -3.69
C VAL A 177 -10.33 8.32 -4.17
N HIS A 178 -11.04 7.42 -3.47
CA HIS A 178 -12.40 7.04 -3.84
C HIS A 178 -13.37 8.23 -3.74
N ARG A 179 -13.23 9.08 -2.71
CA ARG A 179 -14.04 10.31 -2.58
C ARG A 179 -13.81 11.29 -3.72
N LEU A 180 -12.54 11.53 -4.07
CA LEU A 180 -12.18 12.38 -5.21
C LEU A 180 -12.73 11.83 -6.52
N LYS A 181 -12.61 10.51 -6.74
CA LYS A 181 -13.20 9.86 -7.92
C LYS A 181 -14.72 10.01 -7.96
N SER A 182 -15.42 9.86 -6.82
CA SER A 182 -16.88 10.03 -6.78
C SER A 182 -17.34 11.48 -6.96
N GLN A 183 -16.57 12.46 -6.48
CA GLN A 183 -16.85 13.89 -6.70
C GLN A 183 -16.62 14.26 -8.16
N ASN A 184 -15.47 13.85 -8.71
CA ASN A 184 -15.19 14.03 -10.13
C ASN A 184 -16.20 13.28 -10.99
N ALA A 185 -16.71 12.11 -10.59
CA ALA A 185 -17.75 11.38 -11.33
C ALA A 185 -19.11 12.11 -11.38
N GLN A 186 -19.42 12.95 -10.39
CA GLN A 186 -20.62 13.78 -10.40
C GLN A 186 -20.47 15.01 -11.32
N ASP A 187 -19.25 15.55 -11.46
CA ASP A 187 -18.93 16.58 -12.47
C ASP A 187 -18.64 15.98 -13.88
N LEU A 188 -18.22 14.71 -13.95
CA LEU A 188 -18.04 13.95 -15.20
C LEU A 188 -19.36 13.54 -15.86
N GLY A 189 -20.52 13.95 -15.32
CA GLY A 189 -21.81 13.87 -16.01
C GLY A 189 -21.84 14.58 -17.37
N GLN A 190 -20.82 15.39 -17.68
CA GLN A 190 -20.57 16.00 -19.00
C GLN A 190 -19.21 15.61 -19.63
N PHE A 191 -18.45 14.66 -19.05
CA PHE A 191 -17.07 14.34 -19.46
C PHE A 191 -16.82 12.82 -19.64
N SER A 192 -17.86 12.05 -19.93
CA SER A 192 -17.86 10.58 -19.98
C SER A 192 -17.01 9.92 -21.09
N ASP A 193 -16.24 10.66 -21.89
CA ASP A 193 -15.50 10.05 -23.02
C ASP A 193 -13.97 10.02 -22.87
N THR A 194 -13.37 10.47 -21.75
CA THR A 194 -11.90 10.66 -21.72
C THR A 194 -11.09 10.03 -20.57
N VAL A 195 -11.67 9.35 -19.57
CA VAL A 195 -10.89 8.88 -18.40
C VAL A 195 -10.95 7.35 -18.17
N GLN A 196 -11.08 6.56 -19.23
CA GLN A 196 -10.98 5.10 -19.13
C GLN A 196 -9.53 4.55 -19.02
N ALA A 197 -8.52 5.41 -18.84
CA ALA A 197 -7.11 5.01 -18.86
C ALA A 197 -6.40 4.96 -17.46
N ALA A 198 -7.10 5.12 -16.34
CA ALA A 198 -6.44 5.35 -15.04
C ALA A 198 -6.70 4.29 -13.94
N VAL A 199 -7.19 3.09 -14.26
CA VAL A 199 -7.40 2.03 -13.25
C VAL A 199 -7.04 0.67 -13.83
N VAL A 200 -5.87 0.13 -13.46
CA VAL A 200 -5.54 -1.29 -13.12
C VAL A 200 -4.01 -1.37 -12.86
N PRO A 201 -3.52 -2.26 -11.96
CA PRO A 201 -2.50 -1.93 -10.96
C PRO A 201 -1.04 -2.19 -11.40
N PRO A 202 -0.06 -1.32 -11.06
CA PRO A 202 1.36 -1.53 -11.38
C PRO A 202 2.06 -2.43 -10.35
N HIS A 203 2.94 -3.35 -10.79
CA HIS A 203 3.60 -4.34 -9.94
C HIS A 203 5.05 -4.70 -10.39
N PRO A 204 5.93 -5.22 -9.51
CA PRO A 204 7.23 -4.54 -9.33
C PRO A 204 8.49 -5.42 -9.23
N ALA A 205 9.62 -4.96 -9.83
CA ALA A 205 10.97 -5.39 -9.44
C ALA A 205 12.06 -4.38 -9.84
N ALA A 206 12.49 -3.52 -8.91
CA ALA A 206 13.90 -3.17 -8.67
C ALA A 206 13.99 -2.24 -7.46
N ALA A 207 14.95 -2.56 -6.60
CA ALA A 207 15.27 -1.89 -5.36
C ALA A 207 15.65 -0.41 -5.54
N SER A 208 15.60 0.32 -4.42
CA SER A 208 15.97 1.73 -4.25
C SER A 208 15.09 2.75 -4.95
N ARG A 209 13.88 2.99 -4.40
CA ARG A 209 13.20 4.27 -4.57
C ARG A 209 13.24 5.02 -3.23
N PRO A 210 13.56 6.33 -3.22
CA PRO A 210 13.42 7.13 -2.01
C PRO A 210 11.96 7.06 -1.59
N ILE A 211 11.73 6.85 -0.30
CA ILE A 211 10.42 6.92 0.34
C ILE A 211 9.74 8.20 -0.17
N LEU A 212 8.81 8.07 -1.11
CA LEU A 212 7.92 9.16 -1.47
C LEU A 212 7.09 9.38 -0.21
N GLN A 213 7.46 10.44 0.51
CA GLN A 213 6.72 11.00 1.62
C GLN A 213 5.31 11.37 1.13
N ILE A 214 4.39 10.41 1.12
CA ILE A 214 2.96 10.63 0.82
C ILE A 214 2.26 11.29 2.03
N SER A 215 2.98 11.52 3.13
CA SER A 215 2.66 12.53 4.15
C SER A 215 2.56 13.97 3.60
N SER A 216 2.87 14.19 2.32
CA SER A 216 2.76 15.49 1.65
C SER A 216 1.34 15.79 1.14
N ILE A 217 0.49 14.79 0.85
CA ILE A 217 -0.84 15.06 0.27
C ILE A 217 -1.80 15.66 1.31
N SER A 218 -1.73 15.22 2.57
CA SER A 218 -2.49 15.84 3.67
C SER A 218 -1.91 17.18 4.15
N ARG A 219 -0.66 17.50 3.79
CA ARG A 219 -0.01 18.81 4.04
C ARG A 219 -0.18 19.80 2.88
N LEU A 220 -0.70 19.36 1.74
CA LEU A 220 -0.94 20.19 0.55
C LEU A 220 -2.27 20.97 0.61
N LEU A 221 -3.06 20.82 1.68
CA LEU A 221 -4.22 21.66 1.98
C LEU A 221 -3.85 23.05 2.53
N ASP A 222 -2.58 23.29 2.89
CA ASP A 222 -2.08 24.64 3.19
C ASP A 222 -1.65 25.33 1.89
N HIS A 223 -2.44 26.30 1.43
CA HIS A 223 -2.25 27.10 0.21
C HIS A 223 -0.81 27.61 0.01
N GLU A 224 -0.14 27.98 1.10
CA GLU A 224 1.24 28.47 1.07
C GLU A 224 2.27 27.38 0.72
N LYS A 225 2.08 26.16 1.25
CA LYS A 225 3.00 25.04 0.98
C LYS A 225 2.87 24.54 -0.46
N PHE A 226 1.65 24.56 -1.02
CA PHE A 226 1.42 24.24 -2.43
C PHE A 226 2.20 25.20 -3.35
N THR A 227 2.07 26.51 -3.11
CA THR A 227 2.74 27.54 -3.91
C THR A 227 4.26 27.40 -3.84
N GLN A 228 4.80 27.09 -2.65
CA GLN A 228 6.23 26.84 -2.47
C GLN A 228 6.71 25.61 -3.24
N ILE A 229 5.96 24.50 -3.19
CA ILE A 229 6.30 23.27 -3.91
C ILE A 229 6.25 23.49 -5.42
N TYR A 230 5.22 24.18 -5.92
CA TYR A 230 5.09 24.53 -7.34
C TYR A 230 6.28 25.38 -7.82
N ASN A 231 6.61 26.42 -7.07
CA ASN A 231 7.73 27.31 -7.41
C ASN A 231 9.07 26.55 -7.39
N ASN A 232 9.28 25.64 -6.44
CA ASN A 232 10.50 24.84 -6.39
C ASN A 232 10.62 23.90 -7.60
N ILE A 233 9.55 23.17 -7.93
CA ILE A 233 9.52 22.29 -9.12
C ILE A 233 9.76 23.09 -10.40
N ARG A 234 9.15 24.28 -10.51
CA ARG A 234 9.34 25.16 -11.66
C ARG A 234 10.79 25.61 -11.80
N GLN A 235 11.43 26.00 -10.69
CA GLN A 235 12.83 26.42 -10.68
C GLN A 235 13.78 25.28 -11.01
N GLU A 236 13.55 24.08 -10.48
CA GLU A 236 14.33 22.88 -10.80
C GLU A 236 14.23 22.55 -12.30
N ASN A 237 13.01 22.55 -12.86
CA ASN A 237 12.81 22.29 -14.28
C ASN A 237 13.47 23.35 -15.16
N GLU A 238 13.41 24.63 -14.77
CA GLU A 238 14.07 25.71 -15.49
C GLU A 238 15.61 25.58 -15.43
N ALA A 239 16.16 25.18 -14.28
CA ALA A 239 17.59 24.90 -14.13
C ALA A 239 18.05 23.71 -14.99
N ILE A 240 17.26 22.63 -15.02
CA ILE A 240 17.53 21.46 -15.86
C ILE A 240 17.45 21.85 -17.35
N ALA A 241 16.40 22.56 -17.76
CA ALA A 241 16.23 23.01 -19.14
C ALA A 241 17.40 23.91 -19.57
N ASN A 242 17.81 24.86 -18.73
CA ASN A 242 18.95 25.72 -18.99
C ASN A 242 20.27 24.92 -19.07
N ASN A 243 20.48 23.94 -18.18
CA ASN A 243 21.65 23.06 -18.23
C ASN A 243 21.70 22.27 -19.56
N LEU A 244 20.56 21.69 -19.96
CA LEU A 244 20.44 20.97 -21.23
C LEU A 244 20.73 21.89 -22.42
N LEU A 245 20.14 23.08 -22.46
CA LEU A 245 20.35 24.05 -23.55
C LEU A 245 21.78 24.60 -23.60
N THR A 246 22.43 24.77 -22.45
CA THR A 246 23.79 25.34 -22.38
C THR A 246 24.90 24.32 -22.60
N ASN A 247 24.69 23.06 -22.23
CA ASN A 247 25.71 22.01 -22.28
C ASN A 247 25.44 21.01 -23.41
N GLN A 248 24.34 20.24 -23.32
CA GLN A 248 24.10 19.10 -24.20
C GLN A 248 23.53 19.50 -25.57
N LEU A 249 22.64 20.49 -25.59
CA LEU A 249 21.88 20.91 -26.76
C LEU A 249 22.38 22.26 -27.33
N LYS A 250 23.55 22.73 -26.88
CA LYS A 250 24.08 24.05 -27.27
C LYS A 250 24.22 24.23 -28.78
N ASP A 251 24.65 23.18 -29.46
CA ASP A 251 24.87 23.17 -30.91
C ASP A 251 23.65 22.60 -31.67
N GLU A 252 22.62 22.18 -30.94
CA GLU A 252 21.41 21.54 -31.45
C GLU A 252 20.29 22.56 -31.70
N SER A 253 20.36 23.27 -32.83
CA SER A 253 19.28 24.15 -33.30
C SER A 253 18.43 23.48 -34.39
N GLU A 254 17.20 23.98 -34.61
CA GLU A 254 16.35 23.52 -35.73
C GLU A 254 17.04 23.66 -37.10
N ILE A 255 17.90 24.68 -37.25
CA ILE A 255 18.67 24.93 -38.48
C ILE A 255 19.71 23.81 -38.70
N ASN A 256 20.30 23.28 -37.62
CA ASN A 256 21.28 22.19 -37.68
C ASN A 256 20.63 20.80 -37.76
N LYS A 257 19.30 20.70 -37.63
CA LYS A 257 18.56 19.43 -37.67
C LYS A 257 18.69 18.72 -39.01
N GLY A 258 18.65 19.45 -40.13
CA GLY A 258 18.79 18.87 -41.48
C GLY A 258 20.13 18.16 -41.67
N ASN A 259 21.23 18.88 -41.40
CA ASN A 259 22.58 18.31 -41.49
C ASN A 259 22.78 17.12 -40.54
N ARG A 260 22.16 17.14 -39.35
CA ARG A 260 22.21 16.00 -38.42
C ARG A 260 21.47 14.78 -38.96
N LEU A 261 20.27 14.97 -39.53
CA LEU A 261 19.50 13.89 -40.13
C LEU A 261 20.22 13.30 -41.35
N ASP A 262 20.84 14.13 -42.19
CA ASP A 262 21.66 13.65 -43.31
C ASP A 262 22.88 12.86 -42.83
N LEU A 263 23.60 13.37 -41.82
CA LEU A 263 24.71 12.63 -41.19
C LEU A 263 24.25 11.31 -40.53
N MET A 264 23.03 11.27 -39.99
CA MET A 264 22.43 10.03 -39.46
C MET A 264 22.10 9.04 -40.58
N MET A 265 21.49 9.51 -41.67
CA MET A 265 21.20 8.66 -42.84
C MET A 265 22.47 8.15 -43.53
N GLU A 266 23.55 8.92 -43.49
CA GLU A 266 24.87 8.53 -43.99
C GLU A 266 25.68 7.65 -43.01
N GLY A 267 25.17 7.40 -41.80
CA GLY A 267 25.86 6.59 -40.78
C GLY A 267 27.13 7.24 -40.20
N LYS A 268 27.33 8.54 -40.43
CA LYS A 268 28.48 9.31 -39.94
C LYS A 268 28.20 10.06 -38.64
N TYR A 269 26.94 10.09 -38.20
CA TYR A 269 26.57 10.71 -36.94
C TYR A 269 26.89 9.78 -35.77
N GLN A 270 27.82 10.22 -34.91
CA GLN A 270 28.20 9.48 -33.71
C GLN A 270 27.14 9.75 -32.64
N PHE A 271 26.11 8.91 -32.61
CA PHE A 271 25.21 8.88 -31.45
C PHE A 271 26.06 8.58 -30.21
N VAL A 272 26.08 9.50 -29.25
CA VAL A 272 26.40 9.11 -27.87
C VAL A 272 25.17 8.39 -27.35
N VAL A 273 24.97 7.15 -27.81
CA VAL A 273 24.15 6.21 -27.06
C VAL A 273 24.92 6.05 -25.76
N ASP A 274 24.31 6.38 -24.64
CA ASP A 274 24.93 6.11 -23.34
C ASP A 274 25.18 4.60 -23.29
N GLU A 275 26.44 4.18 -23.47
CA GLU A 275 26.85 2.77 -23.51
C GLU A 275 26.53 2.07 -22.18
N ASN A 276 26.29 2.85 -21.12
CA ASN A 276 25.87 2.37 -19.82
C ASN A 276 24.35 2.36 -19.64
N TYR A 277 23.55 2.78 -20.63
CA TYR A 277 22.09 2.67 -20.58
C TYR A 277 21.71 1.18 -20.63
N PRO A 278 21.29 0.59 -19.51
CA PRO A 278 21.03 -0.84 -19.44
C PRO A 278 19.63 -1.05 -19.99
N LYS A 279 19.44 -0.93 -21.31
CA LYS A 279 18.18 -1.31 -21.94
C LYS A 279 18.03 -2.82 -21.78
N PRO A 280 17.06 -3.33 -21.01
CA PRO A 280 16.75 -4.75 -21.10
C PRO A 280 16.31 -5.00 -22.55
N PRO A 281 16.96 -5.91 -23.31
CA PRO A 281 16.43 -6.27 -24.60
C PRO A 281 15.02 -6.83 -24.37
N ILE A 282 14.01 -6.26 -25.02
CA ILE A 282 12.66 -6.84 -25.02
C ILE A 282 12.76 -8.17 -25.77
N VAL A 283 12.95 -9.27 -25.03
CA VAL A 283 13.08 -10.62 -25.60
C VAL A 283 11.68 -11.25 -25.62
N LEU A 284 11.14 -11.49 -26.82
CA LEU A 284 9.82 -12.11 -27.06
C LEU A 284 9.74 -13.61 -26.72
N GLY A 285 10.71 -14.13 -25.95
CA GLY A 285 10.91 -15.54 -25.67
C GLY A 285 11.02 -16.36 -26.95
N ASN A 286 10.01 -17.20 -27.20
CA ASN A 286 9.87 -18.04 -28.39
C ASN A 286 8.59 -17.70 -29.20
N ARG A 287 7.96 -16.55 -28.96
CA ARG A 287 6.72 -16.19 -29.66
C ARG A 287 7.03 -15.65 -31.06
N ARG A 288 6.31 -16.16 -32.06
CA ARG A 288 6.36 -15.63 -33.42
C ARG A 288 5.21 -14.63 -33.58
N LEU A 289 5.50 -13.48 -34.16
CA LEU A 289 4.52 -12.45 -34.49
C LEU A 289 4.08 -12.68 -35.94
N GLU A 290 3.22 -13.67 -36.16
CA GLU A 290 2.72 -14.00 -37.52
C GLU A 290 1.34 -13.37 -37.77
N THR A 291 0.55 -13.11 -36.71
CA THR A 291 -0.79 -12.50 -36.79
C THR A 291 -0.95 -11.29 -35.87
N ASP A 292 -1.93 -10.44 -36.17
CA ASP A 292 -2.27 -9.27 -35.33
C ASP A 292 -2.75 -9.70 -33.93
N ASP A 293 -3.43 -10.83 -33.82
CA ASP A 293 -3.84 -11.41 -32.51
C ASP A 293 -2.61 -11.80 -31.65
N ASP A 294 -1.52 -12.28 -32.29
CA ASP A 294 -0.27 -12.57 -31.58
C ASP A 294 0.41 -11.29 -31.09
N LEU A 295 0.29 -10.20 -31.86
CA LEU A 295 0.78 -8.87 -31.48
C LEU A 295 0.01 -8.35 -30.27
N ASP A 296 -1.32 -8.39 -30.29
CA ASP A 296 -2.16 -7.95 -29.17
C ASP A 296 -1.86 -8.78 -27.91
N ALA A 297 -1.73 -10.11 -28.04
CA ALA A 297 -1.39 -10.98 -26.92
C ALA A 297 0.02 -10.74 -26.36
N VAL A 298 0.97 -10.30 -27.19
CA VAL A 298 2.31 -9.88 -26.75
C VAL A 298 2.23 -8.49 -26.11
N TRP A 299 1.47 -7.58 -26.69
CA TRP A 299 1.29 -6.21 -26.22
C TRP A 299 0.68 -6.17 -24.82
N ASP A 300 -0.37 -6.97 -24.58
CA ASP A 300 -1.02 -7.11 -23.28
C ASP A 300 -0.12 -7.80 -22.24
N TYR A 301 0.76 -8.70 -22.70
CA TYR A 301 1.64 -9.46 -21.79
C TYR A 301 2.84 -8.63 -21.32
N TYR A 302 3.46 -7.87 -22.23
CA TYR A 302 4.65 -7.09 -21.91
C TYR A 302 4.32 -5.67 -21.42
N ASP A 303 3.14 -5.13 -21.75
CA ASP A 303 2.71 -3.75 -21.47
C ASP A 303 3.87 -2.74 -21.69
N PRO A 304 4.21 -2.44 -22.95
CA PRO A 304 5.38 -1.62 -23.27
C PRO A 304 5.32 -0.22 -22.64
N TRP A 305 4.13 0.27 -22.27
CA TRP A 305 3.97 1.54 -21.57
C TRP A 305 4.40 1.47 -20.11
N ALA A 306 4.14 0.36 -19.43
CA ALA A 306 4.63 0.13 -18.07
C ALA A 306 6.15 0.02 -18.04
N GLU A 307 6.76 -0.65 -19.04
CA GLU A 307 8.22 -0.74 -19.17
C GLU A 307 8.84 0.63 -19.46
N LEU A 308 8.26 1.40 -20.39
CA LEU A 308 8.67 2.77 -20.67
C LEU A 308 8.54 3.69 -19.45
N GLN A 309 7.51 3.50 -18.61
CA GLN A 309 7.33 4.25 -17.37
C GLN A 309 8.42 3.91 -16.33
N VAL A 310 8.95 2.68 -16.32
CA VAL A 310 10.07 2.30 -15.47
C VAL A 310 11.38 2.87 -16.00
N GLU A 311 11.54 2.95 -17.33
CA GLU A 311 12.74 3.47 -18.00
C GLU A 311 12.83 5.00 -18.01
N THR A 312 11.69 5.70 -18.06
CA THR A 312 11.66 7.16 -18.11
C THR A 312 11.52 7.75 -16.71
N ASP A 313 12.47 8.58 -16.28
CA ASP A 313 12.35 9.42 -15.07
C ASP A 313 11.31 10.56 -15.24
N ILE A 314 10.45 10.48 -16.26
CA ILE A 314 9.48 11.51 -16.61
C ILE A 314 8.23 11.31 -15.75
N SER A 315 8.18 11.98 -14.60
CA SER A 315 6.95 12.04 -13.81
C SER A 315 6.01 13.11 -14.37
N ILE A 316 5.00 12.72 -15.14
CA ILE A 316 3.96 13.65 -15.61
C ILE A 316 2.98 13.89 -14.46
N ARG A 317 3.04 15.10 -13.87
CA ARG A 317 2.08 15.54 -12.85
C ARG A 317 1.14 16.56 -13.51
N LEU A 318 -0.13 16.18 -13.67
CA LEU A 318 -1.16 17.10 -14.13
C LEU A 318 -1.57 18.00 -12.95
N ILE A 319 -1.21 19.28 -13.05
CA ILE A 319 -1.63 20.31 -12.09
C ILE A 319 -2.73 21.11 -12.76
N PRO A 320 -3.99 21.06 -12.29
CA PRO A 320 -5.05 21.89 -12.83
C PRO A 320 -4.69 23.39 -12.64
N PRO A 321 -4.84 24.24 -13.68
CA PRO A 321 -4.30 25.60 -13.69
C PRO A 321 -5.16 26.62 -12.92
N SER A 322 -6.34 26.21 -12.46
CA SER A 322 -7.33 27.04 -11.79
C SER A 322 -8.21 26.18 -10.87
N ARG A 323 -9.14 26.82 -10.17
CA ARG A 323 -10.13 26.20 -9.29
C ARG A 323 -11.53 26.28 -9.93
N PHE A 324 -12.43 25.37 -9.56
CA PHE A 324 -13.86 25.67 -9.54
C PHE A 324 -14.06 26.83 -8.56
N GLY A 325 -14.54 27.98 -9.04
CA GLY A 325 -14.82 29.14 -8.20
C GLY A 325 -15.80 28.74 -7.10
N GLU A 326 -15.49 29.11 -5.85
CA GLU A 326 -16.58 29.23 -4.87
C GLU A 326 -17.47 30.37 -5.37
N GLU A 327 -18.74 30.08 -5.57
CA GLU A 327 -19.76 31.13 -5.64
C GLU A 327 -19.72 31.83 -4.27
N GLU A 328 -19.27 33.08 -4.26
CA GLU A 328 -19.43 33.96 -3.12
C GLU A 328 -20.93 34.07 -2.84
N ASP A 329 -21.37 33.58 -1.69
CA ASP A 329 -22.68 33.88 -1.12
C ASP A 329 -22.75 35.41 -0.96
N VAL A 330 -23.39 36.07 -1.91
CA VAL A 330 -23.72 37.50 -1.84
C VAL A 330 -24.78 37.64 -0.75
N ASP A 331 -24.37 38.06 0.44
CA ASP A 331 -25.28 38.49 1.49
C ASP A 331 -26.19 39.61 0.94
N GLU A 332 -27.48 39.29 0.79
CA GLU A 332 -28.56 40.28 0.63
C GLU A 332 -28.57 41.21 1.84
N VAL A 333 -27.90 42.36 1.71
CA VAL A 333 -28.12 43.50 2.60
C VAL A 333 -29.49 44.06 2.29
N GLY A 334 -30.48 43.69 3.12
CA GLY A 334 -31.79 44.32 3.12
C GLY A 334 -31.68 45.82 3.39
N GLU A 335 -32.04 46.63 2.40
CA GLU A 335 -32.36 48.05 2.58
C GLU A 335 -33.73 48.19 3.25
N ALA A 336 -33.77 49.08 4.24
CA ALA A 336 -34.94 49.49 5.02
C ALA A 336 -35.77 50.56 4.32
#